data_AF-A0A372JPP7-F1
#
_entry.id   AF-A0A372JPP7-F1
#
_cell.length_a   1.000
_cell.length_b   1.000
_cell.length_c   1.000
_cell.angle_alpha   90.00
_cell.angle_beta   90.00
_cell.angle_gamma   90.00
#
_symmetry.space_group_name_H-M   'P 1'
#
loop_
_entity.id
_entity.type
_entity.pdbx_description
1 polymer ?
#
loop_
_entity_poly.entity_id
_entity_poly.type
_entity_poly.pdbx_seq_one_letter_code
_entity_poly.pdbx_strand_id
1 'polypeptide(L)'
;MSDFDGSARRALVSLQPLLSVHRFTTELSDGGLRVMVRPPKTDPLDEPADILAEGLITCVRRQDDGDRWWWFLDGAPLAEIDHPYEAITALKGAFAVRLDARGA
;
A
#
# COMPACT_ATOMS: atom_id res chain seq x y z
N MET A 1 -5.46 -4.63 23.06
CA MET A 1 -6.72 -4.50 22.32
C MET A 1 -6.55 -3.31 21.42
N SER A 2 -6.19 -3.54 20.16
CA SER A 2 -5.77 -2.48 19.25
C SER A 2 -6.99 -1.69 18.81
N ASP A 3 -7.11 -0.45 19.30
CA ASP A 3 -7.87 0.62 18.64
C ASP A 3 -7.29 0.81 17.24
N PHE A 4 -7.66 -0.06 16.30
CA PHE A 4 -7.76 0.35 14.90
C PHE A 4 -8.90 1.36 14.86
N ASP A 5 -8.58 2.58 15.30
CA ASP A 5 -9.44 3.74 15.34
C ASP A 5 -10.17 3.78 13.98
N GLY A 6 -11.50 3.91 13.97
CA GLY A 6 -12.29 3.78 12.74
C GLY A 6 -11.76 4.63 11.58
N SER A 7 -11.05 5.71 11.91
CA SER A 7 -10.27 6.58 11.01
C SER A 7 -9.15 5.85 10.24
N ALA A 8 -8.32 5.04 10.90
CA ALA A 8 -7.22 4.31 10.27
C ALA A 8 -7.74 3.34 9.20
N ARG A 9 -8.78 2.56 9.55
CA ARG A 9 -9.40 1.62 8.62
C ARG A 9 -10.09 2.34 7.46
N ARG A 10 -10.78 3.45 7.72
CA ARG A 10 -11.39 4.28 6.65
C ARG A 10 -10.34 4.84 5.69
N ALA A 11 -9.19 5.29 6.20
CA ALA A 11 -8.10 5.77 5.36
C ALA A 11 -7.48 4.68 4.47
N LEU A 12 -7.39 3.44 4.97
CA LEU A 12 -6.95 2.31 4.15
C LEU A 12 -7.99 1.95 3.08
N VAL A 13 -9.28 1.94 3.43
CA VAL A 13 -10.37 1.68 2.49
C VAL A 13 -10.43 2.76 1.40
N SER A 14 -10.23 4.04 1.73
CA SER A 14 -10.24 5.12 0.75
C SER A 14 -9.04 5.07 -0.21
N LEU A 15 -7.93 4.47 0.20
CA LEU A 15 -6.73 4.33 -0.62
C LEU A 15 -6.86 3.21 -1.69
N GLN A 16 -7.67 2.17 -1.43
CA GLN A 16 -7.88 1.04 -2.34
C GLN A 16 -8.25 1.41 -3.79
N PRO A 17 -9.27 2.26 -4.07
CA PRO A 17 -9.63 2.61 -5.43
C PRO A 17 -8.49 3.35 -6.15
N LEU A 18 -7.73 4.19 -5.44
CA LEU A 18 -6.60 4.91 -6.03
C LEU A 18 -5.45 3.96 -6.40
N LEU A 19 -5.16 2.98 -5.55
CA LEU A 19 -4.17 1.95 -5.82
C LEU A 19 -4.57 1.08 -7.03
N SER A 20 -5.85 0.76 -7.16
CA SER A 20 -6.39 0.00 -8.30
C SER A 20 -6.18 0.73 -9.64
N VAL A 21 -6.41 2.05 -9.68
CA VAL A 21 -6.14 2.88 -10.88
C VAL A 21 -4.66 2.80 -11.29
N HIS A 22 -3.76 2.63 -10.32
CA HIS A 22 -2.33 2.45 -10.57
C HIS A 22 -1.89 0.99 -10.70
N ARG A 23 -2.84 0.08 -10.95
CA ARG A 23 -2.62 -1.35 -11.23
C ARG A 23 -2.04 -2.15 -10.05
N PHE A 24 -2.22 -1.67 -8.82
CA PHE A 24 -1.92 -2.47 -7.65
C PHE A 24 -3.13 -3.36 -7.31
N THR A 25 -2.85 -4.63 -7.00
CA THR A 25 -3.84 -5.51 -6.36
C THR A 25 -3.80 -5.26 -4.85
N THR A 26 -4.97 -5.19 -4.20
CA THR A 26 -5.03 -4.92 -2.77
C THR A 26 -5.92 -5.90 -2.02
N GLU A 27 -5.52 -6.25 -0.80
CA GLU A 27 -6.28 -7.10 0.12
C GLU A 27 -6.31 -6.43 1.50
N LEU A 28 -7.50 -6.04 1.96
CA LEU A 28 -7.66 -5.44 3.29
C LEU A 28 -7.76 -6.54 4.35
N SER A 29 -7.02 -6.37 5.44
CA SER A 29 -7.04 -7.25 6.60
C SER A 29 -7.07 -6.43 7.88
N ASP A 30 -7.19 -7.11 9.03
CA ASP A 30 -7.09 -6.47 10.33
C ASP A 30 -5.69 -5.87 10.59
N GLY A 31 -4.65 -6.37 9.90
CA GLY A 31 -3.29 -5.86 10.03
C GLY A 31 -2.97 -4.64 9.16
N GLY A 32 -3.86 -4.28 8.22
CA GLY A 32 -3.63 -3.22 7.24
C GLY A 32 -4.04 -3.63 5.83
N LEU A 33 -3.57 -2.87 4.85
CA LEU A 33 -3.82 -3.08 3.44
C LEU A 33 -2.62 -3.72 2.77
N ARG A 34 -2.69 -5.02 2.45
CA ARG A 34 -1.68 -5.69 1.64
C ARG A 34 -1.78 -5.16 0.21
N VAL A 35 -0.65 -4.81 -0.38
CA VAL A 35 -0.55 -4.28 -1.74
C VAL A 35 0.43 -5.12 -2.53
N MET A 36 0.04 -5.53 -3.73
CA MET A 36 0.79 -6.43 -4.59
C MET A 36 0.90 -5.87 -6.00
N VAL A 37 2.05 -6.09 -6.62
CA VAL A 37 2.27 -5.94 -8.06
C VAL A 37 2.28 -7.33 -8.68
N ARG A 38 1.42 -7.50 -9.68
CA ARG A 38 1.34 -8.70 -10.50
C ARG A 38 1.63 -8.33 -11.95
N PRO A 39 2.14 -9.26 -12.76
CA PRO A 39 2.19 -9.10 -14.20
C PRO A 39 0.80 -8.74 -14.74
N PRO A 40 0.71 -7.97 -15.83
CA PRO A 40 -0.55 -7.81 -16.52
C PRO A 40 -1.08 -9.19 -16.93
N LYS A 41 -2.35 -9.48 -16.62
CA LYS A 41 -3.03 -10.66 -17.15
C LYS A 41 -3.14 -10.52 -18.67
N THR A 42 -2.70 -11.54 -19.39
CA THR A 42 -2.88 -11.66 -20.84
C THR A 42 -4.27 -12.18 -21.17
N ASP A 43 -4.80 -13.14 -20.40
CA ASP A 43 -6.15 -13.67 -20.49
C ASP A 43 -6.88 -13.55 -19.13
N PRO A 44 -8.16 -13.13 -19.08
CA PRO A 44 -8.96 -13.17 -17.84
C PRO A 44 -9.04 -14.55 -17.17
N LEU A 45 -8.95 -15.62 -17.95
CA LEU A 45 -8.98 -17.02 -17.51
C LEU A 45 -7.62 -17.51 -17.01
N ASP A 46 -6.54 -16.72 -17.17
CA ASP A 46 -5.23 -17.08 -16.63
C ASP A 46 -5.30 -17.23 -15.10
N GLU A 47 -4.62 -18.26 -14.62
CA GLU A 47 -4.30 -18.42 -13.20
C GLU A 47 -3.70 -17.12 -12.63
N PRO A 48 -3.85 -16.84 -11.32
CA PRO A 48 -3.31 -15.62 -10.74
C PRO A 48 -1.79 -15.57 -10.95
N ALA A 49 -1.33 -14.61 -11.76
CA ALA A 49 0.08 -14.45 -12.04
C ALA A 49 0.90 -14.19 -10.77
N ASP A 50 2.16 -14.64 -10.78
CA ASP A 50 3.08 -14.55 -9.64
C ASP A 50 3.21 -13.14 -9.10
N ILE A 51 3.37 -13.00 -7.79
CA ILE A 51 3.56 -11.70 -7.14
C ILE A 51 5.00 -11.23 -7.40
N LEU A 52 5.15 -10.16 -8.17
CA LEU A 52 6.45 -9.57 -8.49
C LEU A 52 7.01 -8.77 -7.31
N ALA A 53 6.13 -8.08 -6.60
CA ALA A 53 6.44 -7.35 -5.37
C ALA A 53 5.19 -7.25 -4.49
N GLU A 54 5.39 -7.21 -3.17
CA GLU A 54 4.32 -6.95 -2.22
C GLU A 54 4.81 -6.16 -1.01
N GLY A 55 3.87 -5.60 -0.25
CA GLY A 55 4.11 -4.98 1.04
C GLY A 55 2.79 -4.68 1.78
N LEU A 56 2.90 -4.33 3.05
CA LEU A 56 1.77 -4.02 3.91
C LEU A 56 1.71 -2.51 4.16
N ILE A 57 0.59 -1.89 3.76
CA ILE A 57 0.29 -0.51 4.12
C ILE A 57 -0.48 -0.48 5.44
N THR A 58 0.06 0.24 6.42
CA THR A 58 -0.60 0.53 7.69
C THR A 58 -0.91 2.02 7.80
N CYS A 59 -1.91 2.37 8.60
CA CYS A 59 -2.23 3.76 8.93
C CYS A 59 -2.11 3.95 10.44
N VAL A 60 -1.16 4.75 10.88
CA VAL A 60 -0.89 5.00 12.30
C VAL A 60 -0.56 6.48 12.53
N ARG A 61 -0.75 6.95 13.76
CA ARG A 61 -0.32 8.29 14.14
C ARG A 61 1.19 8.36 14.29
N ARG A 62 1.75 9.48 13.86
CA ARG A 62 3.17 9.76 13.88
C ARG A 62 3.49 10.80 14.95
N GLN A 63 4.07 10.37 16.07
CA GLN A 63 4.29 11.22 17.25
C GLN A 63 5.26 12.38 17.01
N ASP A 64 6.28 12.17 16.17
CA ASP A 64 7.28 13.18 15.79
C ASP A 64 6.77 14.22 14.78
N ASP A 65 5.54 14.04 14.27
CA ASP A 65 4.87 14.96 13.34
C ASP A 65 3.53 15.44 13.90
N GLY A 66 3.51 15.80 15.19
CA GLY A 66 2.33 16.38 15.83
C GLY A 66 1.13 15.43 15.95
N ASP A 67 1.38 14.12 16.04
CA ASP A 67 0.36 13.06 16.13
C ASP A 67 -0.57 12.98 14.89
N ARG A 68 -0.08 13.48 13.74
CA ARG A 68 -0.78 13.38 12.45
C ARG A 68 -0.84 11.93 11.99
N TRP A 69 -1.88 11.61 11.22
CA TRP A 69 -2.06 10.27 10.66
C TRP A 69 -1.23 10.09 9.40
N TRP A 70 -0.51 8.99 9.31
CA TRP A 70 0.37 8.69 8.20
C TRP A 70 0.14 7.28 7.67
N TRP A 71 0.31 7.11 6.36
CA TRP A 71 0.48 5.80 5.76
C TRP A 71 1.94 5.37 5.82
N PHE A 72 2.14 4.10 6.12
CA PHE A 72 3.46 3.46 6.14
C PHE A 72 3.43 2.21 5.28
N LEU A 73 4.53 1.92 4.59
CA LEU A 73 4.78 0.66 3.90
C LEU A 73 5.81 -0.13 4.69
N ASP A 74 5.43 -1.28 5.24
CA ASP A 74 6.33 -2.16 6.00
C ASP A 74 7.10 -1.39 7.11
N GLY A 75 6.45 -0.40 7.73
CA GLY A 75 7.02 0.47 8.76
C GLY A 75 7.78 1.71 8.26
N ALA A 76 8.02 1.85 6.95
CA ALA A 76 8.61 3.06 6.36
C ALA A 76 7.52 4.09 6.01
N PRO A 77 7.67 5.39 6.35
CA PRO A 77 6.66 6.40 6.07
C PRO A 77 6.50 6.59 4.56
N LEU A 78 5.25 6.65 4.09
CA LEU A 78 4.92 6.99 2.71
C LEU A 78 4.54 8.48 2.60
N ALA A 79 3.43 8.86 3.24
CA ALA A 79 2.93 10.22 3.31
C ALA A 79 1.86 10.34 4.41
N GLU A 80 1.49 11.57 4.75
CA GLU A 80 0.32 11.86 5.57
C GLU A 80 -0.99 11.47 4.85
N ILE A 81 -2.04 11.10 5.59
CA ILE A 81 -3.33 10.64 5.05
C ILE A 81 -4.05 11.63 4.12
N ASP A 82 -3.74 12.93 4.19
CA ASP A 82 -4.32 13.95 3.32
C ASP A 82 -3.60 14.05 1.96
N HIS A 83 -2.51 13.29 1.77
CA HIS A 83 -1.63 13.33 0.60
C HIS A 83 -1.57 11.98 -0.15
N PRO A 84 -2.72 11.41 -0.61
CA PRO A 84 -2.77 10.06 -1.17
C PRO A 84 -1.91 9.86 -2.42
N TYR A 85 -1.77 10.88 -3.25
CA TYR A 85 -0.94 10.80 -4.45
C TYR A 85 0.56 10.75 -4.14
N GLU A 86 1.00 11.39 -3.06
CA GLU A 86 2.38 11.30 -2.58
C GLU A 86 2.66 9.90 -2.05
N ALA A 87 1.72 9.32 -1.29
CA ALA A 87 1.83 7.94 -0.80
C ALA A 87 1.97 6.92 -1.94
N ILE A 88 1.17 7.08 -3.00
CA ILE A 88 1.21 6.23 -4.20
C ILE A 88 2.54 6.41 -4.95
N THR A 89 3.06 7.63 -5.01
CA THR A 89 4.35 7.91 -5.66
C THR A 89 5.50 7.27 -4.89
N ALA A 90 5.52 7.42 -3.57
CA ALA A 90 6.50 6.76 -2.70
C ALA A 90 6.41 5.22 -2.79
N LEU A 91 5.19 4.67 -2.81
CA LEU A 91 4.96 3.23 -2.99
C LEU A 91 5.52 2.71 -4.31
N LYS A 92 5.26 3.41 -5.43
CA LYS A 92 5.82 3.06 -6.74
C LYS A 92 7.35 3.05 -6.72
N GLY A 93 7.97 4.07 -6.11
CA GLY A 93 9.42 4.14 -5.95
C GLY A 93 9.96 2.96 -5.15
N ALA A 94 9.34 2.65 -4.01
CA ALA A 94 9.74 1.51 -3.16
C ALA A 94 9.66 0.17 -3.91
N PHE A 95 8.61 -0.04 -4.70
CA PHE A 95 8.45 -1.28 -5.46
C PHE A 95 9.34 -1.35 -6.70
N ALA A 96 9.63 -0.23 -7.38
CA ALA A 96 10.62 -0.19 -8.45
C ALA A 96 11.98 -0.68 -7.95
N VAL A 97 12.44 -0.18 -6.79
CA VAL A 97 13.69 -0.63 -6.16
C VAL A 97 13.67 -2.13 -5.84
N ARG A 98 12.54 -2.67 -5.34
CA ARG A 98 12.40 -4.11 -5.04
C ARG A 98 12.44 -4.97 -6.31
N LEU A 99 11.84 -4.49 -7.40
CA LEU A 99 11.82 -5.19 -8.69
C LEU A 99 13.21 -5.20 -9.34
N ASP A 100 13.91 -4.07 -9.31
CA ASP A 100 15.28 -3.97 -9.82
C ASP A 100 16.22 -4.91 -9.06
N ALA A 101 16.09 -4.99 -7.73
CA ALA A 101 16.86 -5.90 -6.90
C ALA A 101 16.57 -7.39 -7.14
N ARG A 102 15.41 -7.75 -7.72
CA ARG A 102 15.05 -9.13 -8.07
C ARG A 102 15.51 -9.52 -9.49
N GLY A 103 15.74 -8.54 -10.36
CA GLY A 103 16.21 -8.75 -11.73
C GLY A 103 17.74 -8.69 -11.90
N ALA A 104 18.46 -8.29 -10.86
CA ALA A 104 19.93 -8.29 -10.77
C ALA A 104 20.47 -9.62 -10.21
#